data_AF-A0A8S3VKT8-F1
#
_entry.id   AF-A0A8S3VKT8-F1
#
_cell.length_a   1.000
_cell.length_b   1.000
_cell.length_c   1.000
_cell.angle_alpha   90.00
_cell.angle_beta   90.00
_cell.angle_gamma   90.00
#
_symmetry.space_group_name_H-M   'P 1'
#
loop_
_entity.id
_entity.type
_entity.pdbx_description
1 polymer ?
#
loop_
_entity_poly.entity_id
_entity_poly.type
_entity_poly.pdbx_seq_one_letter_code
_entity_poly.pdbx_strand_id
1 'polypeptide(L)'
;MSALKHNKVPEFFFGQLDFLLKYRPNASALRNEAYLIYSHNKTKEWLDNLDDKTKEQYLNDNRREGKKKAKTVLELTNQVLELIEQSKQGDTVEVSQEGDMPVLIGKNINHQFEDGVYKGKVVSVVPGFRKWYNVKYEDDSAIYVYQLYEDYRNESLEIVVEGLQDCWKSDLGTVTGHWCVHFIFIILEIKVE
;
A
#
# COMPACT_ATOMS: atom_id res chain seq x y z
N MET A 1 -2.75 -13.01 -5.20
CA MET A 1 -2.58 -13.63 -3.87
C MET A 1 -3.08 -12.65 -2.82
N SER A 2 -4.11 -13.04 -2.05
CA SER A 2 -4.79 -12.18 -1.06
C SER A 2 -3.90 -12.01 0.18
N ALA A 3 -3.68 -10.76 0.60
CA ALA A 3 -2.90 -10.44 1.79
C ALA A 3 -3.47 -11.18 3.02
N LEU A 4 -2.59 -11.83 3.78
CA LEU A 4 -2.98 -12.58 4.98
C LEU A 4 -3.83 -11.68 5.90
N LYS A 5 -4.98 -12.22 6.34
CA LYS A 5 -5.93 -11.57 7.24
C LYS A 5 -5.22 -11.28 8.57
N HIS A 6 -4.64 -10.10 8.72
CA HIS A 6 -3.98 -9.69 9.94
C HIS A 6 -5.03 -9.43 11.01
N ASN A 7 -4.73 -9.85 12.24
CA ASN A 7 -5.63 -9.71 13.36
C ASN A 7 -5.71 -8.21 13.67
N LYS A 8 -6.90 -7.60 13.65
CA LYS A 8 -7.07 -6.15 13.92
C LYS A 8 -6.84 -5.78 15.39
N VAL A 9 -6.94 -6.80 16.24
CA VAL A 9 -6.95 -6.68 17.70
C VAL A 9 -5.58 -6.24 18.25
N PRO A 10 -4.44 -6.83 17.85
CA PRO A 10 -3.12 -6.40 18.30
C PRO A 10 -2.79 -4.97 17.86
N GLU A 11 -3.11 -4.57 16.63
CA GLU A 11 -2.84 -3.21 16.12
C GLU A 11 -3.62 -2.14 16.90
N PHE A 12 -4.87 -2.44 17.26
CA PHE A 12 -5.68 -1.58 18.13
C PHE A 12 -5.07 -1.44 19.53
N PHE A 13 -4.60 -2.55 20.11
CA PHE A 13 -3.89 -2.52 21.40
C PHE A 13 -2.57 -1.75 21.32
N PHE A 14 -1.81 -1.88 20.23
CA PHE A 14 -0.59 -1.11 20.00
C PHE A 14 -0.88 0.40 19.86
N GLY A 15 -1.94 0.78 19.15
CA GLY A 15 -2.34 2.18 19.01
C GLY A 15 -2.83 2.80 20.33
N GLN A 16 -3.59 2.04 21.15
CA GLN A 16 -3.98 2.49 22.49
C GLN A 16 -2.77 2.61 23.42
N LEU A 17 -1.81 1.69 23.35
CA LEU A 17 -0.58 1.74 24.12
C LEU A 17 0.23 3.00 23.80
N ASP A 18 0.42 3.32 22.51
CA ASP A 18 1.17 4.51 22.07
C ASP A 18 0.51 5.82 22.52
N PHE A 19 -0.83 5.87 22.49
CA PHE A 19 -1.60 6.98 23.03
C PHE A 19 -1.46 7.11 24.56
N LEU A 20 -1.48 5.99 25.30
CA LEU A 20 -1.36 5.97 26.77
C LEU A 20 0.06 6.28 27.26
N LEU A 21 1.09 5.81 26.55
CA LEU A 21 2.51 6.12 26.79
C LEU A 21 2.79 7.62 26.73
N LYS A 22 2.08 8.34 25.84
CA LYS A 22 2.19 9.80 25.72
C LYS A 22 1.55 10.56 26.88
N TYR A 23 0.63 9.95 27.62
CA TYR A 23 -0.24 10.66 28.58
C TYR A 23 0.01 10.35 30.06
N ARG A 24 0.55 9.18 30.45
CA ARG A 24 0.73 8.82 31.88
C ARG A 24 1.94 7.89 32.13
N PRO A 25 3.04 8.37 32.73
CA PRO A 25 4.20 7.53 33.03
C PRO A 25 4.01 6.84 34.39
N ASN A 26 2.89 6.13 34.60
CA ASN A 26 2.73 5.33 35.80
C ASN A 26 3.32 3.95 35.50
N ALA A 27 4.60 3.76 35.81
CA ALA A 27 5.40 2.57 35.46
C ALA A 27 4.77 1.22 35.85
N SER A 28 3.82 1.24 36.79
CA SER A 28 3.01 0.09 37.19
C SER A 28 2.00 -0.36 36.12
N ALA A 29 1.37 0.56 35.38
CA ALA A 29 0.45 0.22 34.29
C ALA A 29 1.20 -0.42 33.12
N LEU A 30 2.33 0.16 32.75
CA LEU A 30 3.23 -0.34 31.70
C LEU A 30 3.77 -1.75 32.03
N ARG A 31 4.07 -2.02 33.31
CA ARG A 31 4.46 -3.35 33.79
C ARG A 31 3.33 -4.38 33.62
N ASN A 32 2.10 -4.01 33.95
CA ASN A 32 0.95 -4.89 33.86
C ASN A 32 0.57 -5.18 32.39
N GLU A 33 0.67 -4.17 31.53
CA GLU A 33 0.43 -4.31 30.09
C GLU A 33 1.51 -5.17 29.42
N ALA A 34 2.78 -4.94 29.74
CA ALA A 34 3.87 -5.80 29.27
C ALA A 34 3.69 -7.25 29.74
N TYR A 35 3.19 -7.46 30.96
CA TYR A 35 2.88 -8.77 31.49
C TYR A 35 1.70 -9.45 30.78
N LEU A 36 0.66 -8.69 30.44
CA LEU A 36 -0.48 -9.17 29.66
C LEU A 36 -0.06 -9.56 28.23
N ILE A 37 0.79 -8.77 27.57
CA ILE A 37 1.34 -9.09 26.25
C ILE A 37 2.24 -10.33 26.31
N TYR A 38 3.12 -10.41 27.32
CA TYR A 38 4.00 -11.57 27.54
C TYR A 38 3.22 -12.89 27.77
N SER A 39 2.10 -12.81 28.50
CA SER A 39 1.25 -13.98 28.74
C SER A 39 0.45 -14.38 27.50
N HIS A 40 -0.03 -13.43 26.67
CA HIS A 40 -0.86 -13.73 25.51
C HIS A 40 -0.09 -14.06 24.23
N ASN A 41 1.18 -13.66 24.10
CA ASN A 41 1.99 -13.93 22.90
C ASN A 41 2.71 -15.30 22.89
N LYS A 42 2.37 -16.22 23.80
CA LYS A 42 3.07 -17.51 23.98
C LYS A 42 4.59 -17.38 24.21
N THR A 43 5.10 -16.17 24.41
CA THR A 43 6.52 -15.90 24.67
C THR A 43 6.93 -16.48 26.02
N LYS A 44 6.02 -16.55 26.99
CA LYS A 44 6.23 -17.30 28.23
C LYS A 44 6.44 -18.80 27.98
N GLU A 45 5.53 -19.42 27.24
CA GLU A 45 5.57 -20.84 26.90
C GLU A 45 6.84 -21.17 26.09
N TRP A 46 7.24 -20.29 25.17
CA TRP A 46 8.51 -20.39 24.46
C TRP A 46 9.73 -20.27 25.40
N LEU A 47 9.72 -19.31 26.34
CA LEU A 47 10.82 -19.08 27.28
C LEU A 47 10.95 -20.18 28.35
N ASP A 48 9.87 -20.89 28.64
CA ASP A 48 9.85 -22.01 29.59
C ASP A 48 10.33 -23.33 28.92
N ASN A 49 10.35 -23.39 27.59
CA ASN A 49 10.89 -24.51 26.81
C ASN A 49 12.38 -24.36 26.44
N LEU A 50 13.00 -23.21 26.77
CA LEU A 50 14.42 -22.96 26.52
C LEU A 50 15.30 -23.45 27.69
N ASP A 51 16.53 -23.86 27.37
CA ASP A 51 17.54 -24.19 28.37
C ASP A 51 17.94 -22.94 29.19
N ASP A 52 18.17 -23.12 30.49
CA ASP A 52 18.38 -22.01 31.45
C ASP A 52 19.60 -21.16 31.06
N LYS A 53 20.64 -21.79 30.52
CA LYS A 53 21.85 -21.10 30.07
C LYS A 53 21.59 -20.17 28.89
N THR A 54 20.76 -20.60 27.95
CA THR A 54 20.36 -19.80 26.78
C THR A 54 19.42 -18.67 27.19
N LYS A 55 18.52 -18.92 28.14
CA LYS A 55 17.63 -17.91 28.73
C LYS A 55 18.41 -16.78 29.40
N GLU A 56 19.44 -17.12 30.19
CA GLU A 56 20.33 -16.13 30.80
C GLU A 56 21.15 -15.34 29.78
N GLN A 57 21.59 -15.97 28.70
CA GLN A 57 22.26 -15.28 27.58
C GLN A 57 21.33 -14.24 26.96
N TYR A 58 20.10 -14.60 26.58
CA TYR A 58 19.14 -13.65 26.03
C TYR A 58 18.81 -12.50 26.99
N LEU A 59 18.69 -12.77 28.30
CA LEU A 59 18.47 -11.72 29.30
C LEU A 59 19.67 -10.77 29.43
N ASN A 60 20.89 -11.30 29.37
CA ASN A 60 22.12 -10.50 29.39
C ASN A 60 22.30 -9.68 28.10
N ASP A 61 21.98 -10.26 26.95
CA ASP A 61 22.02 -9.58 25.66
C ASP A 61 21.00 -8.45 25.62
N ASN A 62 19.76 -8.67 26.08
CA ASN A 62 18.76 -7.60 26.18
C ASN A 62 19.18 -6.46 27.15
N ARG A 63 19.79 -6.79 28.30
CA ARG A 63 20.33 -5.79 29.24
C ARG A 63 21.47 -4.97 28.63
N ARG A 64 22.31 -5.58 27.80
CA ARG A 64 23.43 -4.92 27.11
C ARG A 64 22.97 -4.15 25.89
N GLU A 65 22.05 -4.70 25.10
CA GLU A 65 21.53 -4.13 23.87
C GLU A 65 20.53 -3.00 24.11
N GLY A 66 19.71 -3.07 25.17
CA GLY A 66 18.80 -1.98 25.55
C GLY A 66 19.53 -0.65 25.80
N LYS A 67 20.81 -0.71 26.17
CA LYS A 67 21.69 0.47 26.30
C LYS A 67 22.43 0.85 25.00
N LYS A 68 22.61 -0.09 24.07
CA LYS A 68 23.39 0.09 22.82
C LYS A 68 22.53 0.43 21.60
N LYS A 69 21.22 0.19 21.65
CA LYS A 69 20.30 0.36 20.50
C LYS A 69 19.82 1.80 20.26
N ALA A 70 20.28 2.79 21.03
CA ALA A 70 20.11 4.18 20.67
C ALA A 70 21.08 4.53 19.53
N LYS A 71 20.73 4.15 18.30
CA LYS A 71 21.46 4.58 17.10
C LYS A 71 21.35 6.09 17.00
N THR A 72 22.45 6.74 16.66
CA THR A 72 22.42 8.18 16.38
C THR A 72 21.56 8.41 15.13
N VAL A 73 20.89 9.56 15.02
CA VAL A 73 20.08 9.91 13.84
C VAL A 73 20.84 9.68 12.53
N LEU A 74 22.16 9.95 12.52
CA LEU A 74 23.06 9.71 11.39
C LEU A 74 23.23 8.23 11.00
N GLU A 75 23.29 7.32 11.97
CA GLU A 75 23.38 5.88 11.68
C GLU A 75 22.07 5.34 11.11
N LEU A 76 20.94 5.87 11.60
CA LEU A 76 19.62 5.52 11.07
C LEU A 76 19.45 6.02 9.63
N THR A 77 19.90 7.24 9.32
CA THR A 77 19.83 7.76 7.94
C THR A 77 20.66 6.93 6.98
N ASN A 78 21.87 6.50 7.38
CA ASN A 78 22.73 5.68 6.53
C ASN A 78 22.12 4.28 6.27
N GLN A 79 21.54 3.66 7.30
CA GLN A 79 20.84 2.38 7.14
C GLN A 79 19.62 2.48 6.23
N VAL A 80 18.83 3.56 6.35
CA VAL A 80 17.69 3.79 5.46
C VAL A 80 18.16 3.98 4.01
N LEU A 81 19.27 4.71 3.79
CA LEU A 81 19.85 4.87 2.46
C LEU A 81 20.31 3.53 1.85
N GLU A 82 21.02 2.70 2.63
CA GLU A 82 21.43 1.35 2.19
C GLU A 82 20.23 0.48 1.82
N LEU A 83 19.17 0.49 2.63
CA LEU A 83 17.94 -0.27 2.36
C LEU A 83 17.24 0.22 1.08
N ILE A 84 17.21 1.54 0.84
CA ILE A 84 16.66 2.12 -0.39
C ILE A 84 17.48 1.66 -1.60
N GLU A 85 18.82 1.63 -1.52
CA GLU A 85 19.67 1.15 -2.60
C GLU A 85 19.47 -0.33 -2.89
N GLN A 86 19.36 -1.17 -1.86
CA GLN A 86 19.06 -2.59 -1.99
C GLN A 86 17.69 -2.82 -2.65
N SER A 87 16.68 -2.01 -2.32
CA SER A 87 15.37 -2.10 -2.98
C SER A 87 15.41 -1.72 -4.46
N LYS A 88 16.27 -0.77 -4.86
CA LYS A 88 16.41 -0.38 -6.27
C LYS A 88 16.96 -1.52 -7.13
N GLN A 89 17.85 -2.33 -6.56
CA GLN A 89 18.42 -3.49 -7.27
C GLN A 89 17.41 -4.62 -7.52
N GLY A 90 16.35 -4.72 -6.71
CA GLY A 90 15.30 -5.73 -6.87
C GLY A 90 14.43 -5.58 -8.13
N ASP A 91 14.40 -4.39 -8.75
CA ASP A 91 13.50 -4.06 -9.88
C ASP A 91 14.23 -3.76 -11.19
N THR A 92 15.56 -3.94 -11.27
CA THR A 92 16.33 -3.62 -12.48
C THR A 92 16.26 -4.75 -13.52
N VAL A 93 15.07 -4.99 -14.09
CA VAL A 93 14.99 -5.49 -15.47
C VAL A 93 15.15 -4.25 -16.36
N GLU A 94 16.27 -4.20 -17.08
CA GLU A 94 16.71 -3.11 -17.97
C GLU A 94 15.52 -2.43 -18.68
N VAL A 95 15.23 -1.18 -18.30
CA VAL A 95 14.37 -0.30 -19.11
C VAL A 95 15.28 0.35 -20.14
N SER A 96 15.59 -0.40 -21.18
CA SER A 96 16.07 0.17 -22.43
C SER A 96 14.84 0.55 -23.25
N GLN A 97 14.72 1.83 -23.59
CA GLN A 97 13.70 2.49 -24.43
C GLN A 97 12.46 3.03 -23.67
N GLU A 98 12.68 4.09 -22.91
CA GLU A 98 11.67 5.01 -22.37
C GLU A 98 11.20 6.02 -23.44
N GLY A 99 10.97 5.55 -24.66
CA GLY A 99 10.50 6.34 -25.78
C GLY A 99 9.17 5.78 -26.28
N ASP A 100 8.10 6.54 -26.07
CA ASP A 100 6.78 6.34 -26.68
C ASP A 100 5.85 5.29 -26.03
N MET A 101 5.79 5.28 -24.70
CA MET A 101 4.70 4.60 -24.00
C MET A 101 3.45 5.50 -23.95
N PRO A 102 2.31 5.09 -24.54
CA PRO A 102 1.06 5.80 -24.32
C PRO A 102 0.66 5.67 -22.84
N VAL A 103 0.07 6.73 -22.29
CA VAL A 103 -0.46 6.71 -20.92
C VAL A 103 -1.63 5.73 -20.85
N LEU A 104 -1.37 4.51 -20.36
CA LEU A 104 -2.35 3.44 -20.23
C LEU A 104 -3.36 3.69 -19.10
N ILE A 105 -3.01 4.53 -18.12
CA ILE A 105 -3.83 4.78 -16.94
C ILE A 105 -5.14 5.46 -17.35
N GLY A 106 -6.26 4.92 -16.87
CA GLY A 106 -7.60 5.45 -17.11
C GLY A 106 -8.17 5.11 -18.49
N LYS A 107 -7.45 4.36 -19.32
CA LYS A 107 -7.92 3.92 -20.63
C LYS A 107 -8.76 2.65 -20.52
N ASN A 108 -9.75 2.56 -21.40
CA ASN A 108 -10.49 1.32 -21.64
C ASN A 108 -9.63 0.43 -22.56
N ILE A 109 -9.61 -0.87 -22.28
CA ILE A 109 -8.78 -1.85 -22.95
C ILE A 109 -9.60 -3.07 -23.34
N ASN A 110 -9.24 -3.67 -24.47
CA ASN A 110 -9.63 -5.03 -24.83
C ASN A 110 -8.40 -5.92 -24.62
N HIS A 111 -8.52 -6.91 -23.74
CA HIS A 111 -7.43 -7.84 -23.43
C HIS A 111 -7.76 -9.22 -23.98
N GLN A 112 -6.94 -9.69 -24.91
CA GLN A 112 -7.04 -11.02 -25.49
C GLN A 112 -6.31 -12.05 -24.62
N PHE A 113 -7.07 -13.01 -24.10
CA PHE A 113 -6.58 -14.19 -23.39
C PHE A 113 -6.86 -15.45 -24.21
N GLU A 114 -6.29 -16.59 -23.79
CA GLU A 114 -6.54 -17.90 -24.42
C GLU A 114 -8.03 -18.26 -24.45
N ASP A 115 -8.77 -17.87 -23.40
CA ASP A 115 -10.19 -18.17 -23.24
C ASP A 115 -11.12 -17.20 -23.99
N GLY A 116 -10.62 -16.04 -24.47
CA GLY A 116 -11.43 -15.03 -25.15
C GLY A 116 -10.93 -13.59 -24.96
N VAL A 117 -11.72 -12.63 -25.46
CA VAL A 117 -11.43 -11.19 -25.37
C VAL A 117 -12.25 -10.58 -24.24
N TYR A 118 -11.57 -9.91 -23.31
CA TYR A 118 -12.16 -9.30 -22.12
C TYR A 118 -12.04 -7.79 -22.17
N LYS A 119 -13.15 -7.10 -21.90
CA LYS A 119 -13.20 -5.64 -21.84
C LYS A 119 -12.96 -5.16 -20.42
N GLY A 120 -12.11 -4.16 -20.28
CA GLY A 120 -11.78 -3.62 -18.97
C GLY A 120 -11.24 -2.21 -19.01
N LYS A 121 -10.90 -1.71 -17.83
CA LYS A 121 -10.33 -0.38 -17.63
C LYS A 121 -9.09 -0.47 -16.74
N VAL A 122 -8.04 0.25 -17.14
CA VAL A 122 -6.83 0.39 -16.34
C VAL A 122 -7.08 1.44 -15.26
N VAL A 123 -7.04 1.02 -14.00
CA VAL A 123 -7.38 1.87 -12.86
C VAL A 123 -6.18 2.72 -12.42
N SER A 124 -5.05 2.07 -12.13
CA SER A 124 -3.86 2.72 -11.57
C SER A 124 -2.62 1.83 -11.67
N VAL A 125 -1.45 2.41 -11.45
CA VAL A 125 -0.19 1.66 -11.27
C VAL A 125 -0.11 1.14 -9.83
N VAL A 126 0.47 -0.05 -9.64
CA VAL A 126 0.68 -0.63 -8.32
C VAL A 126 1.73 0.17 -7.53
N PRO A 127 1.43 0.61 -6.30
CA PRO A 127 2.42 1.29 -5.46
C PRO A 127 3.67 0.42 -5.23
N GLY A 128 4.85 0.99 -5.44
CA GLY A 128 6.12 0.28 -5.33
C GLY A 128 6.53 -0.51 -6.58
N PHE A 129 5.62 -0.80 -7.51
CA PHE A 129 5.88 -1.63 -8.68
C PHE A 129 5.45 -0.92 -9.97
N ARG A 130 6.35 -0.12 -10.56
CA ARG A 130 6.03 0.75 -11.71
C ARG A 130 5.59 0.01 -12.98
N LYS A 131 5.98 -1.26 -13.14
CA LYS A 131 5.65 -2.09 -14.32
C LYS A 131 4.28 -2.79 -14.21
N TRP A 132 3.64 -2.71 -13.05
CA TRP A 132 2.41 -3.45 -12.75
C TRP A 132 1.22 -2.52 -12.66
N TYR A 133 0.11 -2.95 -13.25
CA TYR A 133 -1.12 -2.15 -13.37
C TYR A 133 -2.31 -2.90 -12.76
N ASN A 134 -3.18 -2.13 -12.11
CA ASN A 134 -4.48 -2.58 -11.64
C ASN A 134 -5.49 -2.46 -12.78
N VAL A 135 -6.11 -3.58 -13.15
CA VAL A 135 -7.14 -3.66 -14.20
C VAL A 135 -8.44 -4.14 -13.60
N LYS A 136 -9.54 -3.49 -14.00
CA LYS A 136 -10.90 -3.94 -13.68
C LYS A 136 -11.61 -4.32 -14.96
N TYR A 137 -12.08 -5.57 -15.06
CA TYR A 137 -12.89 -6.03 -16.18
C TYR A 137 -14.37 -5.72 -15.95
N GLU A 138 -15.17 -5.72 -17.01
CA GLU A 138 -16.62 -5.48 -16.92
C GLU A 138 -17.38 -6.68 -16.36
N ASP A 139 -16.93 -7.90 -16.67
CA ASP A 139 -17.59 -9.14 -16.30
C ASP A 139 -17.45 -9.50 -14.81
N ASP A 140 -16.47 -8.90 -14.12
CA ASP A 140 -16.16 -9.21 -12.73
C ASP A 140 -15.94 -7.94 -11.88
N SER A 141 -16.34 -8.01 -10.61
CA SER A 141 -16.13 -6.95 -9.63
C SER A 141 -14.69 -6.88 -9.11
N ALA A 142 -13.89 -7.93 -9.31
CA ALA A 142 -12.51 -8.01 -8.83
C ALA A 142 -11.53 -7.13 -9.61
N ILE A 143 -10.44 -6.73 -8.95
CA ILE A 143 -9.33 -6.00 -9.55
C ILE A 143 -8.17 -6.98 -9.72
N TYR A 144 -7.64 -7.03 -10.93
CA TYR A 144 -6.51 -7.86 -11.32
C TYR A 144 -5.24 -7.05 -11.49
N VAL A 145 -4.09 -7.71 -11.36
CA VAL A 145 -2.77 -7.08 -11.41
C VAL A 145 -1.94 -7.74 -12.50
N TYR A 146 -1.56 -6.97 -13.52
CA TYR A 146 -0.84 -7.47 -14.70
C TYR A 146 0.29 -6.54 -15.13
N GLN A 147 1.27 -7.08 -15.86
CA GLN A 147 2.32 -6.33 -16.54
C GLN A 147 1.89 -5.99 -17.96
N LEU A 148 1.01 -5.00 -18.11
CA LEU A 148 0.39 -4.65 -19.40
C LEU A 148 1.36 -4.15 -20.48
N TYR A 149 2.61 -3.85 -20.12
CA TYR A 149 3.62 -3.40 -21.08
C TYR A 149 3.96 -4.46 -22.12
N GLU A 150 4.16 -5.70 -21.65
CA GLU A 150 4.51 -6.81 -22.53
C GLU A 150 3.30 -7.19 -23.41
N ASP A 151 2.10 -7.15 -22.82
CA ASP A 151 0.85 -7.46 -23.53
C ASP A 151 0.54 -6.42 -24.63
N TYR A 152 0.76 -5.13 -24.35
CA TYR A 152 0.62 -4.07 -25.35
C TYR A 152 1.63 -4.24 -26.50
N ARG A 153 2.88 -4.62 -26.17
CA ARG A 153 3.92 -4.86 -27.19
C ARG A 153 3.64 -6.10 -28.04
N ASN A 154 3.00 -7.11 -27.46
CA ASN A 154 2.65 -8.36 -28.13
C ASN A 154 1.30 -8.29 -28.87
N GLU A 155 0.68 -7.10 -28.95
CA GLU A 155 -0.63 -6.86 -29.57
C GLU A 155 -1.79 -7.67 -28.95
N SER A 156 -1.59 -8.27 -27.76
CA SER A 156 -2.66 -8.94 -27.00
C SER A 156 -3.54 -7.94 -26.22
N LEU A 157 -3.12 -6.68 -26.14
CA LEU A 157 -3.86 -5.60 -25.49
C LEU A 157 -4.09 -4.44 -26.46
N GLU A 158 -5.35 -4.13 -26.71
CA GLU A 158 -5.78 -3.00 -27.53
C GLU A 158 -6.38 -1.90 -26.66
N ILE A 159 -6.00 -0.64 -26.90
CA ILE A 159 -6.60 0.52 -26.22
C ILE A 159 -7.84 0.95 -26.98
N VAL A 160 -8.99 0.88 -26.32
CA VAL A 160 -10.25 1.40 -26.87
C VAL A 160 -10.27 2.91 -26.67
N VAL A 161 -10.14 3.65 -27.76
CA VAL A 161 -10.30 5.11 -27.76
C VAL A 161 -11.79 5.42 -27.73
N GLU A 162 -12.38 5.43 -26.54
CA GLU A 162 -13.70 6.06 -26.36
C GLU A 162 -13.54 7.57 -26.53
N GLY A 163 -14.36 8.15 -27.41
CA GLY A 163 -14.41 9.59 -27.63
C GLY A 163 -14.68 10.33 -26.32
N LEU A 164 -14.26 11.59 -26.25
CA LEU A 164 -14.31 12.51 -25.11
C LEU A 164 -15.69 12.74 -24.42
N GLN A 165 -16.72 11.96 -24.76
CA GLN A 165 -18.11 12.18 -24.39
C GLN A 165 -18.54 11.55 -23.06
N ASP A 166 -17.79 10.62 -22.48
CA ASP A 166 -18.26 9.86 -21.30
C ASP A 166 -17.66 10.29 -19.95
N CYS A 167 -16.67 11.19 -19.94
CA CYS A 167 -16.06 11.69 -18.69
C CYS A 167 -17.01 12.53 -17.81
N TRP A 168 -18.14 13.00 -18.33
CA TRP A 168 -19.06 13.89 -17.58
C TRP A 168 -20.26 13.17 -16.97
N LYS A 169 -20.50 11.90 -17.33
CA LYS A 169 -21.72 11.18 -16.90
C LYS A 169 -21.54 10.38 -15.61
N SER A 170 -20.31 10.00 -15.25
CA SER A 170 -20.07 9.05 -14.15
C SER A 170 -19.94 9.68 -12.77
N ASP A 171 -19.68 10.99 -12.68
CA ASP A 171 -19.36 11.66 -11.40
C ASP A 171 -20.55 12.37 -10.74
N LEU A 172 -21.75 12.32 -11.34
CA LEU A 172 -22.98 12.89 -10.74
C LEU A 172 -23.79 11.84 -9.95
N GLY A 173 -23.10 10.87 -9.37
CA GLY A 173 -23.66 9.87 -8.46
C GLY A 173 -23.33 10.18 -7.00
N THR A 174 -24.19 10.95 -6.34
CA THR A 174 -24.43 10.89 -4.88
C THR A 174 -23.55 11.70 -3.93
N VAL A 175 -23.27 13.00 -4.17
CA VAL A 175 -23.18 13.96 -3.03
C VAL A 175 -23.50 15.40 -3.47
N THR A 176 -24.49 16.01 -2.80
CA THR A 176 -24.83 17.45 -2.79
C THR A 176 -25.60 18.03 -3.99
N GLY A 177 -26.88 17.68 -4.09
CA GLY A 177 -27.87 18.53 -4.72
C GLY A 177 -28.11 19.80 -3.89
N HIS A 178 -27.46 20.90 -4.25
CA HIS A 178 -28.00 22.28 -4.27
C HIS A 178 -26.93 23.35 -4.64
N TRP A 179 -25.64 23.02 -4.61
CA TRP A 179 -24.57 24.02 -4.72
C TRP A 179 -23.89 24.10 -6.10
N CYS A 180 -24.10 23.12 -6.99
CA CYS A 180 -23.46 23.13 -8.32
C CYS A 180 -24.18 23.99 -9.37
N VAL A 181 -25.49 24.24 -9.23
CA VAL A 181 -26.24 24.95 -10.29
C VAL A 181 -25.94 26.45 -10.31
N HIS A 182 -25.52 27.03 -9.17
CA HIS A 182 -25.22 28.46 -9.08
C HIS A 182 -23.86 28.82 -9.70
N PHE A 183 -22.89 27.90 -9.69
CA PHE A 183 -21.55 28.18 -10.18
C PHE A 183 -21.44 28.13 -11.72
N ILE A 184 -22.30 27.36 -12.38
CA ILE A 184 -22.33 27.30 -13.85
C ILE A 184 -23.08 28.50 -14.44
N PHE A 185 -24.11 29.03 -13.77
CA PHE A 185 -24.81 30.24 -14.23
C PHE A 185 -23.91 31.48 -14.19
N ILE A 186 -23.08 31.65 -13.16
CA ILE A 186 -22.17 32.79 -13.02
C ILE A 186 -21.09 32.81 -14.13
N ILE A 187 -20.66 31.65 -14.64
CA ILE A 187 -19.63 31.60 -15.69
C ILE A 187 -20.21 31.88 -17.09
N LEU A 188 -21.49 31.54 -17.33
CA LEU A 188 -22.15 31.81 -18.61
C LEU A 188 -22.56 33.28 -18.76
N GLU A 189 -22.84 33.99 -17.67
CA GLU A 189 -23.28 35.40 -17.70
C GLU A 189 -22.12 36.39 -17.88
N ILE A 190 -20.87 35.99 -17.62
CA ILE A 190 -19.67 36.83 -17.82
C ILE A 190 -19.20 36.84 -19.30
N LYS A 191 -19.75 35.98 -20.17
CA LYS A 191 -19.35 35.91 -21.58
C LYS A 191 -20.33 36.59 -22.55
N VAL A 192 -21.38 37.20 -22.02
CA VAL A 192 -22.35 38.02 -22.77
C VAL A 192 -22.38 39.42 -22.13
N GLU A 193 -21.25 40.13 -22.22
CA GLU A 193 -21.16 41.60 -22.20
C GLU A 193 -19.90 42.03 -22.94
#